data_AF-A0AAT9LBN9-F1
#
_entry.id   AF-A0AAT9LBN9-F1
#
_cell.length_a   1.000
_cell.length_b   1.000
_cell.length_c   1.000
_cell.angle_alpha   90.00
_cell.angle_beta   90.00
_cell.angle_gamma   90.00
#
_symmetry.space_group_name_H-M   'P 1'
#
loop_
_entity.id
_entity.type
_entity.pdbx_description
1 polymer ?
#
loop_
_entity_poly.entity_id
_entity_poly.type
_entity_poly.pdbx_seq_one_letter_code
_entity_poly.pdbx_strand_id
1 'polypeptide(L)'
;MSKEEKLLILQMVADGKITPEQGVELLKVVGGPGTREVPAEPTVKPPAPYAPKGAIPPKQAESYADSMSKHFEDLGQRVGETVSESAEGLRKLISSFFGGGGLFAGGPEFELHDEIKGEIPAEGDLDISLRTINGRITVETWDQPGFLLDVKKKISARNEDEAKELLKDVYEFSQDGVSLRARAKESSGNFMGRNASVSFTLTIPRARQASLNLDSANGRITVEGVSGKRCVADTANGRIEVTGCHFGDAILDTANGRIEFDGSASNLKADTANGRIEACLRGAGTWKLGTANGRIEVEIEREEGTGYEIDISSVMGRLEVTGMDDAEVLIDETRQKFGSRRYKARTKGFEESPVKASLKASSSMGRVTVSL
;
A
#
# COMPACT_ATOMS: atom_id res chain seq x y z
N MET A 1 10.32 13.85 19.82
CA MET A 1 11.48 12.97 20.06
C MET A 1 11.59 11.96 18.93
N SER A 2 12.80 11.69 18.41
CA SER A 2 13.03 10.60 17.45
C SER A 2 13.07 9.24 18.19
N LYS A 3 12.82 8.13 17.48
CA LYS A 3 12.85 6.79 18.10
C LYS A 3 14.23 6.45 18.70
N GLU A 4 15.29 7.08 18.20
CA GLU A 4 16.68 6.81 18.56
C GLU A 4 17.02 7.32 19.96
N GLU A 5 16.46 8.46 20.38
CA GLU A 5 16.72 9.06 21.70
C GLU A 5 16.10 8.21 22.84
N LYS A 6 14.92 7.62 22.63
CA LYS A 6 14.31 6.67 23.59
C LYS A 6 15.13 5.39 23.71
N LEU A 7 15.64 4.90 22.58
CA LEU A 7 16.47 3.71 22.50
C LEU A 7 17.80 3.91 23.25
N LEU A 8 18.42 5.08 23.11
CA LEU A 8 19.66 5.42 23.80
C LEU A 8 19.48 5.44 25.33
N ILE A 9 18.39 6.05 25.83
CA ILE A 9 18.11 6.09 27.27
C ILE A 9 17.87 4.68 27.82
N LEU A 10 17.12 3.83 27.10
CA LEU A 10 16.89 2.45 27.49
C LEU A 10 18.17 1.61 27.48
N GLN A 11 19.07 1.86 26.52
CA GLN A 11 20.37 1.21 26.44
C GLN A 11 21.30 1.63 27.59
N MET A 12 21.24 2.90 28.03
CA MET A 12 22.00 3.36 29.20
C MET A 12 21.53 2.71 30.51
N VAL A 13 20.23 2.42 30.66
CA VAL A 13 19.70 1.65 31.79
C VAL A 13 20.17 0.19 31.72
N ALA A 14 20.12 -0.42 30.53
CA ALA A 14 20.55 -1.81 30.31
C ALA A 14 22.05 -2.01 30.59
N ASP A 15 22.88 -1.03 30.22
CA ASP A 15 24.32 -1.01 30.50
C ASP A 15 24.67 -0.71 31.97
N GLY A 16 23.67 -0.43 32.82
CA GLY A 16 23.85 -0.06 34.23
C GLY A 16 24.51 1.32 34.44
N LYS A 17 24.55 2.16 33.40
CA LYS A 17 25.16 3.51 33.45
C LYS A 17 24.27 4.51 34.19
N ILE A 18 22.96 4.26 34.23
CA ILE A 18 21.97 5.01 35.01
C ILE A 18 21.03 4.04 35.70
N THR A 19 20.41 4.45 36.82
CA THR A 19 19.42 3.62 37.49
C THR A 19 18.09 3.60 36.72
N PRO A 20 17.26 2.56 36.86
CA PRO A 20 15.94 2.51 36.25
C PRO A 20 15.07 3.72 36.58
N GLU A 21 15.17 4.24 37.81
CA GLU A 21 14.43 5.41 38.28
C GLU A 21 14.89 6.69 37.54
N GLN A 22 16.20 6.85 37.34
CA GLN A 22 16.76 7.96 36.56
C GLN A 22 16.38 7.88 35.08
N GLY A 23 16.31 6.68 34.51
CA GLY A 23 15.85 6.47 33.13
C GLY A 23 14.39 6.85 32.92
N VAL A 24 13.52 6.52 33.88
CA VAL A 24 12.10 6.91 33.87
C VAL A 24 11.94 8.43 34.00
N GLU A 25 12.74 9.08 34.83
CA GLU A 25 12.71 10.53 35.02
C GLU A 25 13.15 11.28 33.75
N LEU A 26 14.22 10.83 33.09
CA LEU A 26 14.68 11.37 31.79
C LEU A 26 13.63 11.22 30.68
N LEU A 27 12.92 10.08 30.64
CA LEU A 27 11.83 9.85 29.68
C LEU A 27 10.60 10.72 29.97
N LYS A 28 10.32 11.05 31.25
CA LYS A 28 9.22 11.93 31.66
C LYS A 28 9.51 13.39 31.36
N VAL A 29 10.72 13.87 31.65
CA VAL A 29 11.13 15.27 31.41
C VAL A 29 11.13 15.61 29.92
N VAL A 30 11.49 14.66 29.06
CA VAL A 30 11.52 14.87 27.60
C VAL A 30 10.19 14.49 26.92
N GLY A 31 9.22 13.95 27.68
CA GLY A 31 7.91 13.50 27.21
C GLY A 31 6.71 14.36 27.65
N GLY A 32 6.93 15.47 28.37
CA GLY A 32 5.84 16.31 28.88
C GLY A 32 5.21 17.25 27.82
N PRO A 33 3.87 17.38 27.76
CA PRO A 33 3.19 18.34 26.90
C PRO A 33 3.33 19.77 27.44
N GLY A 34 3.64 20.74 26.57
CA GLY A 34 3.48 22.15 26.88
C GLY A 34 2.02 22.46 27.20
N THR A 35 1.76 22.97 28.40
CA THR A 35 0.44 23.33 28.92
C THR A 35 -0.14 24.55 28.20
N ARG A 36 -1.30 24.39 27.56
CA ARG A 36 -2.28 25.47 27.35
C ARG A 36 -3.68 24.92 27.61
N GLU A 37 -4.38 25.58 28.52
CA GLU A 37 -5.72 25.26 29.01
C GLU A 37 -6.76 25.27 27.88
N VAL A 38 -7.70 24.32 27.94
CA VAL A 38 -8.83 24.19 27.01
C VAL A 38 -10.07 24.78 27.70
N PRO A 39 -10.75 25.80 27.15
CA PRO A 39 -12.08 26.20 27.63
C PRO A 39 -13.16 25.22 27.15
N ALA A 40 -14.21 25.07 27.95
CA ALA A 40 -15.31 24.12 27.81
C ALA A 40 -16.05 24.14 26.45
N GLU A 41 -16.52 22.95 26.03
CA GLU A 41 -17.30 22.69 24.81
C GLU A 41 -18.68 23.36 24.81
N PRO A 42 -19.19 23.80 23.64
CA PRO A 42 -20.61 23.84 23.35
C PRO A 42 -21.05 22.57 22.61
N THR A 43 -22.17 22.01 23.06
CA THR A 43 -22.84 20.83 22.51
C THR A 43 -23.36 21.09 21.08
N VAL A 44 -22.89 20.29 20.11
CA VAL A 44 -23.47 20.24 18.76
C VAL A 44 -23.92 18.81 18.48
N LYS A 45 -25.21 18.65 18.13
CA LYS A 45 -25.82 17.36 17.76
C LYS A 45 -25.06 16.73 16.58
N PRO A 46 -24.89 15.38 16.55
CA PRO A 46 -24.22 14.72 15.44
C PRO A 46 -25.01 14.92 14.13
N PRO A 47 -24.35 15.23 13.00
CA PRO A 47 -25.00 15.31 11.71
C PRO A 47 -25.43 13.92 11.23
N ALA A 48 -26.54 13.87 10.49
CA ALA A 48 -27.06 12.65 9.90
C ALA A 48 -26.04 11.99 8.96
N PRO A 49 -25.94 10.64 8.95
CA PRO A 49 -24.96 9.95 8.13
C PRO A 49 -25.23 10.13 6.63
N TYR A 50 -24.18 10.49 5.91
CA TYR A 50 -24.14 10.55 4.44
C TYR A 50 -24.19 9.12 3.87
N ALA A 51 -25.16 8.85 2.99
CA ALA A 51 -25.31 7.55 2.32
C ALA A 51 -24.48 7.52 1.02
N PRO A 52 -23.43 6.69 0.90
CA PRO A 52 -22.76 6.48 -0.39
C PRO A 52 -23.66 5.66 -1.33
N LYS A 53 -23.76 6.09 -2.59
CA LYS A 53 -24.41 5.31 -3.65
C LYS A 53 -23.45 4.21 -4.13
N GLY A 54 -23.80 2.96 -3.84
CA GLY A 54 -23.06 1.75 -4.26
C GLY A 54 -22.94 0.78 -3.09
N ALA A 55 -24.00 0.01 -2.82
CA ALA A 55 -24.15 -0.76 -1.60
C ALA A 55 -23.29 -2.04 -1.58
N ILE A 56 -22.40 -2.14 -0.60
CA ILE A 56 -21.98 -3.41 0.00
C ILE A 56 -23.17 -3.88 0.86
N PRO A 57 -23.63 -5.14 0.75
CA PRO A 57 -24.80 -5.61 1.50
C PRO A 57 -24.57 -5.55 3.04
N PRO A 58 -25.61 -5.17 3.81
CA PRO A 58 -25.49 -4.71 5.20
C PRO A 58 -24.97 -5.74 6.22
N LYS A 59 -24.95 -7.03 5.88
CA LYS A 59 -24.51 -8.10 6.81
C LYS A 59 -22.99 -8.17 7.04
N GLN A 60 -22.17 -7.52 6.20
CA GLN A 60 -20.71 -7.52 6.37
C GLN A 60 -20.19 -6.30 7.16
N ALA A 61 -20.96 -5.21 7.22
CA ALA A 61 -20.57 -3.99 7.94
C ALA A 61 -20.71 -4.15 9.47
N GLU A 62 -21.75 -4.86 9.93
CA GLU A 62 -21.94 -5.17 11.36
C GLU A 62 -20.84 -6.13 11.87
N SER A 63 -20.44 -7.10 11.05
CA SER A 63 -19.32 -8.01 11.34
C SER A 63 -17.98 -7.30 11.53
N TYR A 64 -17.76 -6.19 10.82
CA TYR A 64 -16.51 -5.43 10.85
C TYR A 64 -16.45 -4.46 12.05
N ALA A 65 -17.57 -3.85 12.40
CA ALA A 65 -17.70 -3.00 13.60
C ALA A 65 -17.62 -3.83 14.89
N ASP A 66 -18.21 -5.03 14.91
CA ASP A 66 -18.12 -5.96 16.04
C ASP A 66 -16.71 -6.53 16.22
N SER A 67 -15.96 -6.79 15.14
CA SER A 67 -14.58 -7.31 15.26
C SER A 67 -13.60 -6.24 15.74
N MET A 68 -13.83 -4.98 15.37
CA MET A 68 -13.04 -3.82 15.81
C MET A 68 -13.31 -3.47 17.29
N SER A 69 -14.57 -3.52 17.72
CA SER A 69 -14.94 -3.26 19.13
C SER A 69 -14.37 -4.34 20.05
N LYS A 70 -14.44 -5.62 19.64
CA LYS A 70 -13.81 -6.73 20.39
C LYS A 70 -12.28 -6.61 20.49
N HIS A 71 -11.61 -6.09 19.46
CA HIS A 71 -10.15 -5.89 19.49
C HIS A 71 -9.73 -4.72 20.39
N PHE A 72 -10.53 -3.65 20.47
CA PHE A 72 -10.25 -2.51 21.34
C PHE A 72 -10.54 -2.81 22.82
N GLU A 73 -11.58 -3.61 23.12
CA GLU A 73 -11.83 -4.08 24.49
C GLU A 73 -10.73 -5.04 24.99
N ASP A 74 -10.21 -5.94 24.13
CA ASP A 74 -9.13 -6.88 24.50
C ASP A 74 -7.77 -6.18 24.68
N LEU A 75 -7.51 -5.09 23.94
CA LEU A 75 -6.33 -4.23 24.17
C LEU A 75 -6.48 -3.37 25.44
N GLY A 76 -7.67 -2.83 25.70
CA GLY A 76 -7.95 -1.99 26.87
C GLY A 76 -7.83 -2.76 28.18
N GLN A 77 -8.27 -4.02 28.21
CA GLN A 77 -8.12 -4.89 29.39
C GLN A 77 -6.68 -5.38 29.60
N ARG A 78 -5.90 -5.64 28.54
CA ARG A 78 -4.53 -6.16 28.67
C ARG A 78 -3.45 -5.13 29.01
N VAL A 79 -3.69 -3.85 28.73
CA VAL A 79 -2.76 -2.77 29.13
C VAL A 79 -2.94 -2.39 30.60
N GLY A 80 -4.13 -2.65 31.19
CA GLY A 80 -4.47 -2.28 32.56
C GLY A 80 -3.91 -3.19 33.66
N GLU A 81 -3.52 -4.43 33.37
CA GLU A 81 -3.20 -5.43 34.40
C GLU A 81 -1.72 -5.84 34.51
N THR A 82 -0.78 -5.24 33.76
CA THR A 82 0.65 -5.63 33.84
C THR A 82 1.60 -4.46 34.10
N VAL A 83 1.16 -3.49 34.92
CA VAL A 83 2.06 -2.52 35.57
C VAL A 83 1.84 -2.57 37.07
N SER A 84 2.17 -3.71 37.68
CA SER A 84 2.34 -3.81 39.13
C SER A 84 3.73 -4.35 39.44
N GLU A 85 4.61 -3.41 39.77
CA GLU A 85 5.78 -3.51 40.65
C GLU A 85 6.50 -4.86 40.73
N SER A 86 7.58 -5.02 39.95
CA SER A 86 8.82 -5.73 40.35
C SER A 86 9.85 -5.71 39.22
N ALA A 87 11.14 -5.56 39.57
CA ALA A 87 12.27 -5.66 38.64
C ALA A 87 12.34 -7.03 37.91
N GLU A 88 11.70 -8.06 38.48
CA GLU A 88 11.50 -9.36 37.82
C GLU A 88 10.53 -9.27 36.63
N GLY A 89 9.50 -8.43 36.68
CA GLY A 89 8.56 -8.24 35.57
C GLY A 89 9.21 -7.59 34.36
N LEU A 90 10.08 -6.59 34.59
CA LEU A 90 10.86 -5.94 33.52
C LEU A 90 11.94 -6.87 32.97
N ARG A 91 12.61 -7.67 33.83
CA ARG A 91 13.53 -8.73 33.39
C ARG A 91 12.84 -9.80 32.55
N LYS A 92 11.61 -10.18 32.89
CA LYS A 92 10.80 -11.16 32.16
C LYS A 92 10.31 -10.61 30.81
N LEU A 93 10.03 -9.32 30.74
CA LEU A 93 9.75 -8.59 29.49
C LEU A 93 10.99 -8.50 28.58
N ILE A 94 12.17 -8.20 29.14
CA ILE A 94 13.40 -8.10 28.34
C ILE A 94 13.90 -9.49 27.90
N SER A 95 13.77 -10.52 28.74
CA SER A 95 14.07 -11.91 28.35
C SER A 95 13.14 -12.43 27.27
N SER A 96 11.88 -11.97 27.23
CA SER A 96 10.94 -12.31 26.15
C SER A 96 11.20 -11.56 24.84
N PHE A 97 11.95 -10.44 24.86
CA PHE A 97 12.40 -9.76 23.63
C PHE A 97 13.69 -10.33 23.02
N PHE A 98 14.65 -10.80 23.83
CA PHE A 98 15.98 -11.23 23.33
C PHE A 98 16.38 -12.68 23.64
N GLY A 99 15.60 -13.40 24.46
CA GLY A 99 15.96 -14.72 24.97
C GLY A 99 14.84 -15.75 24.85
N GLY A 100 14.41 -16.05 23.62
CA GLY A 100 13.84 -17.36 23.27
C GLY A 100 12.65 -17.90 24.07
N GLY A 101 11.82 -17.05 24.69
CA GLY A 101 10.67 -17.53 25.47
C GLY A 101 9.66 -16.47 25.90
N GLY A 102 8.63 -16.26 25.07
CA GLY A 102 7.26 -15.97 25.51
C GLY A 102 6.85 -14.54 25.86
N LEU A 103 6.25 -13.85 24.88
CA LEU A 103 5.05 -12.99 25.01
C LEU A 103 4.46 -12.60 23.63
N PHE A 104 5.20 -12.82 22.54
CA PHE A 104 4.65 -13.02 21.21
C PHE A 104 4.51 -14.52 20.96
N ALA A 105 3.29 -15.01 20.84
CA ALA A 105 3.02 -16.42 20.56
C ALA A 105 3.35 -16.75 19.09
N GLY A 106 4.62 -16.99 18.80
CA GLY A 106 5.10 -17.54 17.55
C GLY A 106 6.45 -18.19 17.81
N GLY A 107 6.63 -19.47 17.46
CA GLY A 107 7.95 -20.09 17.46
C GLY A 107 8.92 -19.39 16.48
N PRO A 108 10.18 -19.84 16.38
CA PRO A 108 11.10 -19.31 15.37
C PRO A 108 10.47 -19.26 13.97
N GLU A 109 10.76 -18.20 13.23
CA GLU A 109 10.33 -18.06 11.84
C GLU A 109 11.27 -18.86 10.94
N PHE A 110 10.69 -19.70 10.09
CA PHE A 110 11.40 -20.46 9.08
C PHE A 110 11.05 -19.93 7.70
N GLU A 111 12.05 -19.94 6.82
CA GLU A 111 11.96 -19.45 5.45
C GLU A 111 12.41 -20.55 4.49
N LEU A 112 11.60 -20.82 3.47
CA LEU A 112 11.89 -21.77 2.41
C LEU A 112 11.64 -21.12 1.05
N HIS A 113 12.47 -21.47 0.08
CA HIS A 113 12.37 -20.99 -1.30
C HIS A 113 12.17 -22.17 -2.24
N ASP A 114 11.21 -22.04 -3.15
CA ASP A 114 11.12 -22.90 -4.32
C ASP A 114 11.42 -22.05 -5.57
N GLU A 115 12.32 -22.53 -6.43
CA GLU A 115 12.56 -21.91 -7.73
C GLU A 115 11.91 -22.75 -8.83
N ILE A 116 11.07 -22.13 -9.64
CA ILE A 116 10.46 -22.74 -10.82
C ILE A 116 10.94 -21.99 -12.05
N LYS A 117 11.65 -22.69 -12.92
CA LYS A 117 12.13 -22.17 -14.21
C LYS A 117 11.36 -22.84 -15.33
N GLY A 118 11.02 -22.09 -16.36
CA GLY A 118 10.34 -22.63 -17.53
C GLY A 118 10.58 -21.79 -18.77
N GLU A 119 10.36 -22.42 -19.92
CA GLU A 119 10.43 -21.75 -21.22
C GLU A 119 9.10 -21.06 -21.52
N ILE A 120 9.14 -20.01 -22.35
CA ILE A 120 7.95 -19.31 -22.82
C ILE A 120 7.85 -19.54 -24.33
N PRO A 121 6.66 -19.82 -24.88
CA PRO A 121 6.47 -19.85 -26.33
C PRO A 121 6.97 -18.57 -27.01
N ALA A 122 7.60 -18.71 -28.18
CA ALA A 122 8.22 -17.59 -28.89
C ALA A 122 7.22 -16.49 -29.29
N GLU A 123 5.96 -16.86 -29.53
CA GLU A 123 4.89 -15.97 -29.96
C GLU A 123 3.78 -15.82 -28.91
N GLY A 124 2.92 -14.81 -29.07
CA GLY A 124 1.79 -14.51 -28.19
C GLY A 124 2.13 -13.60 -27.02
N ASP A 125 1.15 -12.90 -26.46
CA ASP A 125 1.36 -12.07 -25.26
C ASP A 125 1.22 -12.95 -24.01
N LEU A 126 2.04 -12.67 -22.99
CA LEU A 126 1.95 -13.38 -21.71
C LEU A 126 0.65 -13.03 -20.98
N ASP A 127 -0.01 -14.02 -20.39
CA ASP A 127 -1.15 -13.83 -19.48
C ASP A 127 -0.75 -14.30 -18.09
N ILE A 128 -0.52 -13.37 -17.17
CA ILE A 128 0.08 -13.63 -15.87
C ILE A 128 -0.96 -13.35 -14.79
N SER A 129 -1.25 -14.36 -13.97
CA SER A 129 -2.10 -14.21 -12.79
C SER A 129 -1.40 -14.70 -11.53
N LEU A 130 -1.14 -13.78 -10.60
CA LEU A 130 -0.52 -14.09 -9.31
C LEU A 130 -1.46 -13.68 -8.19
N ARG A 131 -1.83 -14.62 -7.31
CA ARG A 131 -2.75 -14.38 -6.19
C ARG A 131 -2.17 -14.86 -4.87
N THR A 132 -2.06 -14.00 -3.88
CA THR A 132 -1.63 -14.36 -2.52
C THR A 132 -2.50 -13.68 -1.47
N ILE A 133 -2.25 -13.95 -0.19
CA ILE A 133 -2.98 -13.36 0.93
C ILE A 133 -2.04 -12.39 1.68
N ASN A 134 -0.97 -12.92 2.28
CA ASN A 134 -0.07 -12.13 3.13
C ASN A 134 1.27 -11.81 2.48
N GLY A 135 1.64 -12.50 1.40
CA GLY A 135 2.95 -12.34 0.78
C GLY A 135 3.00 -11.24 -0.27
N ARG A 136 4.23 -10.84 -0.61
CA ARG A 136 4.51 -9.88 -1.68
C ARG A 136 4.29 -10.53 -3.05
N ILE A 137 3.84 -9.75 -4.00
CA ILE A 137 3.92 -10.09 -5.42
C ILE A 137 4.90 -9.13 -6.09
N THR A 138 5.90 -9.66 -6.76
CA THR A 138 6.83 -8.89 -7.59
C THR A 138 6.80 -9.48 -9.00
N VAL A 139 6.63 -8.62 -10.01
CA VAL A 139 6.82 -8.98 -11.43
C VAL A 139 7.90 -8.08 -12.00
N GLU A 140 8.99 -8.67 -12.47
CA GLU A 140 10.15 -7.95 -12.97
C GLU A 140 10.62 -8.54 -14.31
N THR A 141 11.57 -7.86 -14.95
CA THR A 141 12.02 -8.20 -16.30
C THR A 141 13.52 -8.38 -16.40
N TRP A 142 13.96 -9.33 -17.23
CA TRP A 142 15.36 -9.58 -17.57
C TRP A 142 15.58 -9.67 -19.09
N ASP A 143 16.83 -9.84 -19.52
CA ASP A 143 17.18 -9.96 -20.95
C ASP A 143 17.38 -11.42 -21.41
N GLN A 144 17.06 -12.40 -20.55
CA GLN A 144 17.16 -13.84 -20.85
C GLN A 144 15.82 -14.43 -21.35
N PRO A 145 15.82 -15.52 -22.14
CA PRO A 145 14.59 -16.22 -22.48
C PRO A 145 14.02 -17.01 -21.29
N GLY A 146 12.72 -17.34 -21.35
CA GLY A 146 12.02 -18.07 -20.29
C GLY A 146 11.66 -17.21 -19.09
N PHE A 147 11.09 -17.84 -18.06
CA PHE A 147 10.74 -17.19 -16.80
C PHE A 147 11.41 -17.87 -15.61
N LEU A 148 11.51 -17.12 -14.50
CA LEU A 148 11.81 -17.63 -13.17
C LEU A 148 10.70 -17.18 -12.22
N LEU A 149 10.09 -18.13 -11.54
CA LEU A 149 9.22 -17.89 -10.40
C LEU A 149 9.95 -18.34 -9.12
N ASP A 150 10.35 -17.37 -8.28
CA ASP A 150 10.78 -17.62 -6.90
C ASP A 150 9.56 -17.54 -5.97
N VAL A 151 9.32 -18.63 -5.25
CA VAL A 151 8.25 -18.75 -4.25
C VAL A 151 8.86 -18.77 -2.85
N LYS A 152 8.76 -17.63 -2.18
CA LYS A 152 9.26 -17.46 -0.81
C LYS A 152 8.16 -17.74 0.20
N LYS A 153 8.36 -18.77 1.02
CA LYS A 153 7.42 -19.27 2.02
C LYS A 153 7.96 -18.99 3.42
N LYS A 154 7.18 -18.32 4.26
CA LYS A 154 7.51 -18.03 5.66
C LYS A 154 6.46 -18.60 6.59
N ILE A 155 6.88 -19.17 7.71
CA ILE A 155 5.99 -19.63 8.78
C ILE A 155 6.68 -19.63 10.14
N SER A 156 5.93 -19.36 11.20
CA SER A 156 6.38 -19.63 12.58
C SER A 156 6.10 -21.09 12.95
N ALA A 157 7.14 -21.84 13.31
CA ALA A 157 7.04 -23.25 13.73
C ALA A 157 7.95 -23.54 14.93
N ARG A 158 7.89 -24.75 15.51
CA ARG A 158 8.77 -25.13 16.63
C ARG A 158 10.16 -25.56 16.17
N ASN A 159 10.24 -26.19 15.01
CA ASN A 159 11.46 -26.68 14.39
C ASN A 159 11.34 -26.70 12.86
N GLU A 160 12.45 -26.96 12.18
CA GLU A 160 12.55 -26.91 10.72
C GLU A 160 11.74 -28.03 10.04
N ASP A 161 11.68 -29.23 10.62
CA ASP A 161 10.93 -30.35 10.06
C ASP A 161 9.42 -30.08 10.08
N GLU A 162 8.92 -29.50 11.17
CA GLU A 162 7.54 -29.03 11.27
C GLU A 162 7.28 -27.92 10.25
N ALA A 163 8.19 -26.95 10.11
CA ALA A 163 8.05 -25.88 9.12
C ALA A 163 7.97 -26.43 7.69
N LYS A 164 8.82 -27.39 7.33
CA LYS A 164 8.80 -28.05 6.02
C LYS A 164 7.47 -28.75 5.77
N GLU A 165 6.96 -29.48 6.75
CA GLU A 165 5.67 -30.18 6.63
C GLU A 165 4.51 -29.23 6.43
N LEU A 166 4.49 -28.12 7.17
CA LEU A 166 3.45 -27.09 7.09
C LEU A 166 3.50 -26.27 5.80
N LEU A 167 4.69 -26.15 5.22
CA LEU A 167 4.93 -25.44 3.96
C LEU A 167 4.81 -26.34 2.73
N LYS A 168 4.45 -27.61 2.90
CA LYS A 168 4.04 -28.48 1.79
C LYS A 168 2.69 -28.01 1.24
N ASP A 169 2.59 -27.95 -0.08
CA ASP A 169 1.34 -27.69 -0.81
C ASP A 169 0.65 -26.35 -0.46
N VAL A 170 1.41 -25.33 -0.05
CA VAL A 170 0.87 -24.00 0.31
C VAL A 170 0.56 -23.10 -0.90
N TYR A 171 0.94 -23.53 -2.10
CA TYR A 171 0.65 -22.83 -3.34
C TYR A 171 0.45 -23.81 -4.51
N GLU A 172 -0.18 -23.31 -5.55
CA GLU A 172 -0.29 -23.95 -6.85
C GLU A 172 0.38 -23.07 -7.89
N PHE A 173 1.13 -23.69 -8.80
CA PHE A 173 1.64 -23.07 -10.00
C PHE A 173 1.24 -23.90 -11.21
N SER A 174 0.82 -23.22 -12.28
CA SER A 174 0.53 -23.85 -13.57
C SER A 174 0.99 -22.97 -14.71
N GLN A 175 1.49 -23.62 -15.76
CA GLN A 175 1.82 -23.00 -17.03
C GLN A 175 1.03 -23.71 -18.14
N ASP A 176 0.34 -22.92 -18.97
CA ASP A 176 -0.30 -23.39 -20.20
C ASP A 176 0.06 -22.42 -21.35
N GLY A 177 1.06 -22.80 -22.15
CA GLY A 177 1.62 -21.95 -23.19
C GLY A 177 2.12 -20.61 -22.62
N VAL A 178 1.40 -19.53 -22.95
CA VAL A 178 1.69 -18.14 -22.54
C VAL A 178 1.01 -17.75 -21.21
N SER A 179 0.14 -18.60 -20.67
CA SER A 179 -0.56 -18.37 -19.40
C SER A 179 0.29 -18.89 -18.23
N LEU A 180 0.67 -17.99 -17.31
CA LEU A 180 1.36 -18.31 -16.06
C LEU A 180 0.46 -17.98 -14.88
N ARG A 181 0.12 -18.97 -14.07
CA ARG A 181 -0.80 -18.80 -12.92
C ARG A 181 -0.18 -19.34 -11.66
N ALA A 182 -0.06 -18.49 -10.63
CA ALA A 182 0.35 -18.90 -9.29
C ALA A 182 -0.67 -18.41 -8.26
N ARG A 183 -1.08 -19.29 -7.33
CA ARG A 183 -1.99 -18.94 -6.24
C ARG A 183 -1.54 -19.56 -4.93
N ALA A 184 -1.51 -18.77 -3.85
CA ALA A 184 -1.39 -19.30 -2.50
C ALA A 184 -2.72 -19.94 -2.05
N LYS A 185 -2.66 -21.12 -1.44
CA LYS A 185 -3.87 -21.82 -0.97
C LYS A 185 -4.36 -21.20 0.34
N GLU A 186 -5.68 -20.94 0.42
CA GLU A 186 -6.34 -20.42 1.64
C GLU A 186 -6.36 -21.42 2.79
N SER A 187 -6.14 -22.70 2.50
CA SER A 187 -6.28 -23.79 3.46
C SER A 187 -5.17 -24.80 3.27
N SER A 188 -4.23 -24.80 4.21
CA SER A 188 -4.14 -26.01 5.02
C SER A 188 -4.64 -25.59 6.39
N GLY A 189 -5.56 -26.34 7.02
CA GLY A 189 -6.19 -26.01 8.31
C GLY A 189 -5.24 -25.78 9.50
N ASN A 190 -3.94 -25.66 9.24
CA ASN A 190 -2.85 -25.44 10.17
C ASN A 190 -2.41 -23.97 10.29
N PHE A 191 -3.00 -23.02 9.54
CA PHE A 191 -2.65 -21.58 9.61
C PHE A 191 -3.46 -20.78 10.64
N MET A 192 -4.46 -21.38 11.28
CA MET A 192 -5.29 -20.70 12.27
C MET A 192 -4.43 -20.30 13.49
N GLY A 193 -4.00 -19.03 13.53
CA GLY A 193 -3.10 -18.48 14.55
C GLY A 193 -1.60 -18.49 14.23
N ARG A 194 -1.19 -18.87 13.01
CA ARG A 194 0.23 -18.86 12.58
C ARG A 194 0.46 -17.80 11.51
N ASN A 195 1.48 -16.96 11.70
CA ASN A 195 1.85 -15.90 10.77
C ASN A 195 2.58 -16.50 9.55
N ALA A 196 1.82 -16.99 8.58
CA ALA A 196 2.38 -17.52 7.34
C ALA A 196 2.19 -16.59 6.16
N SER A 197 3.18 -16.59 5.27
CA SER A 197 3.13 -15.83 4.03
C SER A 197 3.79 -16.60 2.88
N VAL A 198 3.18 -16.47 1.70
CA VAL A 198 3.69 -16.99 0.44
C VAL A 198 3.85 -15.81 -0.50
N SER A 199 5.10 -15.47 -0.84
CA SER A 199 5.41 -14.38 -1.76
C SER A 199 5.82 -14.95 -3.11
N PHE A 200 5.45 -14.26 -4.18
CA PHE A 200 5.79 -14.63 -5.55
C PHE A 200 6.67 -13.54 -6.15
N THR A 201 7.84 -13.92 -6.68
CA THR A 201 8.68 -13.08 -7.53
C THR A 201 8.76 -13.73 -8.89
N LEU A 202 8.13 -13.14 -9.90
CA LEU A 202 8.14 -13.63 -11.26
C LEU A 202 9.00 -12.72 -12.15
N THR A 203 10.08 -13.27 -12.69
CA THR A 203 10.94 -12.59 -13.67
C THR A 203 10.62 -13.12 -15.07
N ILE A 204 10.31 -12.22 -16.00
CA ILE A 204 9.96 -12.54 -17.40
C ILE A 204 10.89 -11.81 -18.40
N PRO A 205 10.96 -12.21 -19.67
CA PRO A 205 11.80 -11.51 -20.64
C PRO A 205 11.24 -10.13 -20.97
N ARG A 206 12.09 -9.10 -20.90
CA ARG A 206 11.77 -7.69 -21.17
C ARG A 206 11.17 -7.46 -22.55
N ALA A 207 11.58 -8.26 -23.54
CA ALA A 207 11.09 -8.16 -24.91
C ALA A 207 9.65 -8.66 -25.10
N ARG A 208 9.02 -9.28 -24.09
CA ARG A 208 7.68 -9.87 -24.18
C ARG A 208 6.64 -8.88 -23.65
N GLN A 209 5.50 -8.82 -24.33
CA GLN A 209 4.32 -8.14 -23.84
C GLN A 209 3.61 -9.02 -22.81
N ALA A 210 3.09 -8.42 -21.73
CA ALA A 210 2.40 -9.16 -20.67
C ALA A 210 1.11 -8.48 -20.20
N SER A 211 0.06 -9.27 -20.01
CA SER A 211 -1.14 -8.87 -19.28
C SER A 211 -1.03 -9.38 -17.85
N LEU A 212 -1.14 -8.49 -16.86
CA LEU A 212 -0.97 -8.80 -15.46
C LEU A 212 -2.31 -8.74 -14.71
N ASN A 213 -2.54 -9.74 -13.86
CA ASN A 213 -3.63 -9.77 -12.89
C ASN A 213 -3.07 -10.21 -11.53
N LEU A 214 -2.81 -9.23 -10.67
CA LEU A 214 -2.07 -9.38 -9.42
C LEU A 214 -3.00 -9.07 -8.23
N ASP A 215 -3.19 -10.02 -7.33
CA ASP A 215 -4.13 -9.92 -6.22
C ASP A 215 -3.44 -10.33 -4.91
N SER A 216 -3.47 -9.45 -3.90
CA SER A 216 -2.95 -9.76 -2.57
C SER A 216 -3.85 -9.16 -1.49
N ALA A 217 -4.17 -9.88 -0.42
CA ALA A 217 -4.96 -9.25 0.65
C ALA A 217 -4.14 -8.17 1.39
N ASN A 218 -2.89 -8.46 1.75
CA ASN A 218 -2.09 -7.63 2.65
C ASN A 218 -0.70 -7.26 2.10
N GLY A 219 -0.23 -7.99 1.09
CA GLY A 219 1.12 -7.84 0.59
C GLY A 219 1.29 -6.70 -0.40
N ARG A 220 2.52 -6.18 -0.45
CA ARG A 220 2.96 -5.23 -1.49
C ARG A 220 2.89 -5.90 -2.87
N ILE A 221 2.48 -5.13 -3.87
CA ILE A 221 2.56 -5.50 -5.28
C ILE A 221 3.58 -4.57 -5.94
N THR A 222 4.57 -5.14 -6.61
CA THR A 222 5.63 -4.42 -7.33
C THR A 222 5.69 -4.91 -8.78
N VAL A 223 5.70 -4.00 -9.74
CA VAL A 223 5.82 -4.28 -11.18
C VAL A 223 6.92 -3.42 -11.77
N GLU A 224 7.94 -4.03 -12.38
CA GLU A 224 9.14 -3.34 -12.84
C GLU A 224 9.50 -3.66 -14.29
N GLY A 225 9.55 -2.63 -15.13
CA GLY A 225 10.04 -2.73 -16.50
C GLY A 225 9.13 -3.53 -17.45
N VAL A 226 7.86 -3.74 -17.10
CA VAL A 226 6.91 -4.55 -17.89
C VAL A 226 6.21 -3.67 -18.93
N SER A 227 6.11 -4.19 -20.16
CA SER A 227 5.27 -3.62 -21.21
C SER A 227 4.11 -4.55 -21.54
N GLY A 228 2.92 -4.01 -21.79
CA GLY A 228 1.75 -4.87 -21.98
C GLY A 228 0.46 -4.18 -22.38
N LYS A 229 -0.55 -4.99 -22.65
CA LYS A 229 -1.91 -4.48 -22.92
C LYS A 229 -2.60 -4.04 -21.63
N ARG A 230 -2.44 -4.80 -20.54
CA ARG A 230 -3.21 -4.58 -19.32
C ARG A 230 -2.42 -4.92 -18.05
N CYS A 231 -2.53 -4.08 -17.04
CA CYS A 231 -2.08 -4.37 -15.68
C CYS A 231 -3.22 -4.13 -14.69
N VAL A 232 -3.63 -5.17 -13.97
CA VAL A 232 -4.57 -5.06 -12.83
C VAL A 232 -3.83 -5.47 -11.58
N ALA A 233 -3.75 -4.58 -10.59
CA ALA A 233 -3.11 -4.82 -9.32
C ALA A 233 -4.04 -4.39 -8.17
N ASP A 234 -4.43 -5.36 -7.35
CA ASP A 234 -5.42 -5.20 -6.29
C ASP A 234 -4.86 -5.64 -4.95
N THR A 235 -4.93 -4.77 -3.93
CA THR A 235 -4.59 -5.17 -2.55
C THR A 235 -5.37 -4.43 -1.48
N ALA A 236 -5.72 -5.06 -0.35
CA ALA A 236 -6.45 -4.34 0.68
C ALA A 236 -5.52 -3.39 1.45
N ASN A 237 -4.33 -3.85 1.84
CA ASN A 237 -3.43 -3.10 2.73
C ASN A 237 -2.04 -2.82 2.15
N GLY A 238 -1.67 -3.49 1.07
CA GLY A 238 -0.35 -3.38 0.47
C GLY A 238 -0.15 -2.09 -0.32
N ARG A 239 1.12 -1.63 -0.39
CA ARG A 239 1.57 -0.65 -1.38
C ARG A 239 1.53 -1.28 -2.77
N ILE A 240 1.13 -0.50 -3.78
CA ILE A 240 1.28 -0.85 -5.19
C ILE A 240 2.35 0.06 -5.78
N GLU A 241 3.35 -0.52 -6.43
CA GLU A 241 4.48 0.20 -7.03
C GLU A 241 4.69 -0.32 -8.46
N VAL A 242 4.51 0.55 -9.45
CA VAL A 242 4.66 0.25 -10.87
C VAL A 242 5.70 1.19 -11.44
N THR A 243 6.86 0.67 -11.86
CA THR A 243 8.03 1.50 -12.21
C THR A 243 8.58 1.11 -13.58
N GLY A 244 8.83 2.11 -14.44
CA GLY A 244 9.37 1.92 -15.78
C GLY A 244 8.48 1.05 -16.67
N CYS A 245 7.17 1.11 -16.48
CA CYS A 245 6.22 0.24 -17.19
C CYS A 245 5.43 0.98 -18.28
N HIS A 246 4.98 0.22 -19.28
CA HIS A 246 4.21 0.75 -20.41
C HIS A 246 2.96 -0.11 -20.64
N PHE A 247 1.77 0.44 -20.35
CA PHE A 247 0.51 -0.31 -20.47
C PHE A 247 -0.51 0.38 -21.37
N GLY A 248 -1.36 -0.41 -22.05
CA GLY A 248 -2.60 0.14 -22.61
C GLY A 248 -3.55 0.57 -21.50
N ASP A 249 -3.93 -0.38 -20.65
CA ASP A 249 -4.79 -0.18 -19.48
C ASP A 249 -4.04 -0.54 -18.19
N ALA A 250 -4.04 0.36 -17.20
CA ALA A 250 -3.52 0.10 -15.86
C ALA A 250 -4.61 0.40 -14.82
N ILE A 251 -4.96 -0.58 -13.99
CA ILE A 251 -5.95 -0.47 -12.90
C ILE A 251 -5.23 -0.87 -11.60
N LEU A 252 -5.06 0.09 -10.70
CA LEU A 252 -4.34 -0.06 -9.44
C LEU A 252 -5.26 0.32 -8.29
N ASP A 253 -5.74 -0.65 -7.52
CA ASP A 253 -6.72 -0.40 -6.46
C ASP A 253 -6.17 -0.90 -5.10
N THR A 254 -6.16 -0.02 -4.09
CA THR A 254 -5.81 -0.42 -2.71
C THR A 254 -6.59 0.28 -1.62
N ALA A 255 -7.07 -0.41 -0.60
CA ALA A 255 -7.85 0.26 0.44
C ALA A 255 -6.98 1.20 1.29
N ASN A 256 -5.83 0.74 1.79
CA ASN A 256 -5.00 1.49 2.74
C ASN A 256 -3.57 1.78 2.26
N GLY A 257 -3.15 1.20 1.13
CA GLY A 257 -1.79 1.33 0.63
C GLY A 257 -1.54 2.59 -0.18
N ARG A 258 -0.26 2.99 -0.27
CA ARG A 258 0.21 3.98 -1.24
C ARG A 258 0.22 3.35 -2.64
N ILE A 259 -0.16 4.14 -3.64
CA ILE A 259 -0.01 3.78 -5.06
C ILE A 259 1.08 4.68 -5.66
N GLU A 260 2.06 4.05 -6.31
CA GLU A 260 3.08 4.73 -7.09
C GLU A 260 3.08 4.18 -8.51
N PHE A 261 3.00 5.08 -9.47
CA PHE A 261 3.08 4.77 -10.89
C PHE A 261 4.12 5.66 -11.56
N ASP A 262 5.11 5.05 -12.20
CA ASP A 262 6.11 5.70 -13.05
C ASP A 262 6.14 4.97 -14.39
N GLY A 263 5.64 5.62 -15.44
CA GLY A 263 5.50 4.98 -16.74
C GLY A 263 4.57 5.70 -17.70
N SER A 264 4.16 5.00 -18.75
CA SER A 264 3.12 5.46 -19.67
C SER A 264 1.93 4.51 -19.62
N ALA A 265 0.72 5.06 -19.56
CA ALA A 265 -0.51 4.31 -19.72
C ALA A 265 -1.50 5.05 -20.60
N SER A 266 -2.09 4.40 -21.60
CA SER A 266 -3.17 5.02 -22.40
C SER A 266 -4.42 5.26 -21.54
N ASN A 267 -4.69 4.38 -20.59
CA ASN A 267 -5.72 4.53 -19.58
C ASN A 267 -5.17 4.10 -18.22
N LEU A 268 -5.12 5.03 -17.26
CA LEU A 268 -4.74 4.73 -15.87
C LEU A 268 -5.94 4.98 -14.96
N LYS A 269 -6.25 4.00 -14.12
CA LYS A 269 -7.15 4.14 -12.98
C LYS A 269 -6.36 3.76 -11.73
N ALA A 270 -6.21 4.69 -10.80
CA ALA A 270 -5.60 4.42 -9.51
C ALA A 270 -6.49 4.92 -8.38
N ASP A 271 -6.99 4.02 -7.54
CA ASP A 271 -7.89 4.38 -6.43
C ASP A 271 -7.40 3.86 -5.09
N THR A 272 -7.49 4.70 -4.06
CA THR A 272 -7.27 4.28 -2.68
C THR A 272 -8.20 4.93 -1.67
N ALA A 273 -8.52 4.24 -0.56
CA ALA A 273 -9.33 4.88 0.47
C ALA A 273 -8.48 5.77 1.37
N ASN A 274 -7.34 5.28 1.87
CA ASN A 274 -6.52 5.98 2.87
C ASN A 274 -5.05 6.19 2.46
N GLY A 275 -4.72 5.89 1.20
CA GLY A 275 -3.37 6.00 0.65
C GLY A 275 -3.07 7.31 -0.05
N ARG A 276 -1.77 7.61 -0.19
CA ARG A 276 -1.25 8.59 -1.15
C ARG A 276 -1.18 7.97 -2.54
N ILE A 277 -1.45 8.78 -3.56
CA ILE A 277 -1.17 8.44 -4.96
C ILE A 277 -0.06 9.35 -5.46
N GLU A 278 0.97 8.75 -6.03
CA GLU A 278 2.01 9.41 -6.79
C GLU A 278 2.08 8.84 -8.20
N ALA A 279 2.03 9.72 -9.20
CA ALA A 279 2.05 9.32 -10.59
C ALA A 279 3.00 10.22 -11.40
N CYS A 280 4.07 9.62 -11.94
CA CYS A 280 4.92 10.20 -12.96
C CYS A 280 4.45 9.64 -14.32
N LEU A 281 3.70 10.44 -15.06
CA LEU A 281 2.97 10.05 -16.26
C LEU A 281 3.71 10.55 -17.50
N ARG A 282 3.98 9.65 -18.45
CA ARG A 282 4.62 9.98 -19.73
C ARG A 282 3.65 9.88 -20.89
N GLY A 283 3.76 10.82 -21.83
CA GLY A 283 3.04 10.79 -23.11
C GLY A 283 1.60 11.28 -23.01
N ALA A 284 0.70 10.59 -23.72
CA ALA A 284 -0.72 10.92 -23.78
C ALA A 284 -1.62 9.76 -23.33
N GLY A 285 -2.66 10.08 -22.56
CA GLY A 285 -3.62 9.10 -22.08
C GLY A 285 -4.80 9.71 -21.32
N THR A 286 -5.67 8.84 -20.82
CA THR A 286 -6.76 9.18 -19.91
C THR A 286 -6.43 8.65 -18.53
N TRP A 287 -6.19 9.55 -17.57
CA TRP A 287 -5.74 9.18 -16.24
C TRP A 287 -6.75 9.61 -15.19
N LYS A 288 -7.16 8.67 -14.34
CA LYS A 288 -8.15 8.86 -13.29
C LYS A 288 -7.55 8.41 -11.96
N LEU A 289 -7.36 9.36 -11.05
CA LEU A 289 -6.74 9.12 -9.75
C LEU A 289 -7.71 9.54 -8.65
N GLY A 290 -7.97 8.65 -7.69
CA GLY A 290 -8.96 8.86 -6.64
C GLY A 290 -8.44 8.49 -5.26
N THR A 291 -8.60 9.38 -4.29
CA THR A 291 -8.40 9.01 -2.88
C THR A 291 -9.46 9.59 -1.96
N ALA A 292 -9.86 8.87 -0.92
CA ALA A 292 -10.72 9.48 0.10
C ALA A 292 -9.86 10.32 1.07
N ASN A 293 -8.82 9.73 1.66
CA ASN A 293 -8.03 10.33 2.73
C ASN A 293 -6.54 10.28 2.38
N GLY A 294 -6.15 11.05 1.37
CA GLY A 294 -4.78 11.02 0.88
C GLY A 294 -4.43 12.18 -0.01
N ARG A 295 -3.12 12.41 -0.14
CA ARG A 295 -2.59 13.36 -1.13
C ARG A 295 -2.45 12.68 -2.48
N ILE A 296 -2.73 13.42 -3.54
CA ILE A 296 -2.45 13.02 -4.91
C ILE A 296 -1.38 13.96 -5.44
N GLU A 297 -0.28 13.42 -5.93
CA GLU A 297 0.81 14.16 -6.55
C GLU A 297 1.05 13.58 -7.94
N VAL A 298 0.92 14.42 -8.96
CA VAL A 298 1.04 14.01 -10.35
C VAL A 298 2.08 14.88 -11.03
N GLU A 299 3.03 14.24 -11.69
CA GLU A 299 3.97 14.87 -12.60
C GLU A 299 3.70 14.32 -14.00
N ILE A 300 3.46 15.21 -14.97
CA ILE A 300 3.21 14.82 -16.35
C ILE A 300 4.40 15.28 -17.19
N GLU A 301 5.11 14.33 -17.78
CA GLU A 301 6.13 14.59 -18.79
C GLU A 301 5.45 14.83 -20.14
N ARG A 302 5.48 16.10 -20.59
CA ARG A 302 4.77 16.54 -21.81
C ARG A 302 5.38 15.94 -23.07
N GLU A 303 4.50 15.52 -23.97
CA GLU A 303 4.82 15.14 -25.34
C GLU A 303 4.50 16.30 -26.30
N GLU A 304 5.42 16.62 -27.20
CA GLU A 304 5.23 17.69 -28.18
C GLU A 304 3.99 17.44 -29.05
N GLY A 305 3.20 18.49 -29.30
CA GLY A 305 1.97 18.38 -30.10
C GLY A 305 0.79 17.71 -29.37
N THR A 306 0.93 17.39 -28.08
CA THR A 306 -0.18 16.87 -27.27
C THR A 306 -0.90 17.99 -26.52
N GLY A 307 -2.22 18.02 -26.64
CA GLY A 307 -3.09 18.87 -25.82
C GLY A 307 -3.41 18.19 -24.48
N TYR A 308 -3.29 18.91 -23.38
CA TYR A 308 -3.58 18.37 -22.03
C TYR A 308 -4.80 19.06 -21.40
N GLU A 309 -5.77 18.28 -20.93
CA GLU A 309 -6.85 18.73 -20.04
C GLU A 309 -6.57 18.25 -18.61
N ILE A 310 -6.61 19.15 -17.64
CA ILE A 310 -6.43 18.85 -16.21
C ILE A 310 -7.72 19.22 -15.49
N ASP A 311 -8.35 18.25 -14.84
CA ASP A 311 -9.56 18.41 -14.02
C ASP A 311 -9.32 17.82 -12.63
N ILE A 312 -8.94 18.67 -11.68
CA ILE A 312 -8.64 18.25 -10.31
C ILE A 312 -9.63 18.83 -9.30
N SER A 313 -9.89 18.08 -8.24
CA SER A 313 -10.80 18.52 -7.18
C SER A 313 -10.39 18.00 -5.81
N SER A 314 -10.72 18.77 -4.79
CA SER A 314 -10.58 18.35 -3.40
C SER A 314 -11.71 18.90 -2.56
N VAL A 315 -12.36 18.08 -1.73
CA VAL A 315 -13.43 18.57 -0.84
C VAL A 315 -12.83 19.35 0.32
N MET A 316 -11.81 18.78 0.97
CA MET A 316 -11.10 19.40 2.09
C MET A 316 -9.58 19.29 1.87
N GLY A 317 -9.06 20.09 0.95
CA GLY A 317 -7.63 20.13 0.67
C GLY A 317 -7.24 21.22 -0.31
N ARG A 318 -5.95 21.50 -0.39
CA ARG A 318 -5.41 22.50 -1.32
C ARG A 318 -5.28 21.89 -2.71
N LEU A 319 -5.56 22.70 -3.73
CA LEU A 319 -5.20 22.40 -5.11
C LEU A 319 -3.99 23.24 -5.48
N GLU A 320 -3.03 22.61 -6.16
CA GLU A 320 -1.83 23.27 -6.66
C GLU A 320 -1.53 22.75 -8.06
N VAL A 321 -1.42 23.66 -9.03
CA VAL A 321 -1.11 23.32 -10.41
C VAL A 321 0.03 24.21 -10.88
N THR A 322 1.08 23.61 -11.43
CA THR A 322 2.22 24.31 -12.03
C THR A 322 2.40 23.88 -13.49
N GLY A 323 3.06 24.72 -14.29
CA GLY A 323 3.30 24.45 -15.71
C GLY A 323 2.12 24.79 -16.64
N MET A 324 1.03 25.35 -16.11
CA MET A 324 -0.19 25.72 -16.86
C MET A 324 -0.38 27.24 -16.99
N ASP A 325 0.71 28.02 -17.01
CA ASP A 325 0.65 29.50 -17.04
C ASP A 325 -0.05 30.07 -18.29
N ASP A 326 0.07 29.37 -19.42
CA ASP A 326 -0.53 29.74 -20.70
C ASP A 326 -1.83 28.98 -21.01
N ALA A 327 -2.43 28.29 -20.04
CA ALA A 327 -3.60 27.46 -20.26
C ALA A 327 -4.91 28.25 -20.44
N GLU A 328 -5.85 27.66 -21.19
CA GLU A 328 -7.26 28.04 -21.20
C GLU A 328 -7.93 27.50 -19.93
N VAL A 329 -8.05 28.35 -18.91
CA VAL A 329 -8.65 28.00 -17.62
C VAL A 329 -10.19 28.06 -17.73
N LEU A 330 -10.85 26.93 -17.46
CA LEU A 330 -12.30 26.79 -17.51
C LEU A 330 -12.95 26.97 -16.14
N ILE A 331 -12.29 26.48 -15.08
CA ILE A 331 -12.73 26.60 -13.68
C ILE A 331 -11.49 26.82 -12.82
N ASP A 332 -11.51 27.84 -11.96
CA ASP A 332 -10.48 28.04 -10.93
C ASP A 332 -11.12 28.43 -9.58
N GLU A 333 -11.25 27.42 -8.72
CA GLU A 333 -11.71 27.58 -7.33
C GLU A 333 -10.55 27.34 -6.34
N THR A 334 -9.29 27.41 -6.80
CA THR A 334 -8.10 27.11 -5.97
C THR A 334 -8.00 28.03 -4.75
N ARG A 335 -8.46 29.28 -4.88
CA ARG A 335 -8.47 30.31 -3.81
C ARG A 335 -9.72 30.27 -2.93
N GLN A 336 -10.65 29.35 -3.17
CA GLN A 336 -11.88 29.28 -2.40
C GLN A 336 -11.60 28.92 -0.94
N LYS A 337 -12.17 29.72 -0.01
CA LYS A 337 -11.90 29.61 1.43
C LYS A 337 -12.66 28.46 2.10
N PHE A 338 -13.86 28.13 1.61
CA PHE A 338 -14.76 27.15 2.22
C PHE A 338 -15.40 26.25 1.15
N GLY A 339 -15.63 24.98 1.49
CA GLY A 339 -16.25 24.00 0.59
C GLY A 339 -15.26 23.35 -0.37
N SER A 340 -15.79 22.54 -1.28
CA SER A 340 -14.99 21.85 -2.28
C SER A 340 -14.32 22.83 -3.23
N ARG A 341 -13.09 22.52 -3.63
CA ARG A 341 -12.34 23.23 -4.66
C ARG A 341 -12.27 22.38 -5.91
N ARG A 342 -12.41 23.00 -7.07
CA ARG A 342 -12.11 22.42 -8.36
C ARG A 342 -11.21 23.34 -9.19
N TYR A 343 -10.31 22.74 -9.95
CA TYR A 343 -9.54 23.42 -10.96
C TYR A 343 -9.66 22.62 -12.26
N LYS A 344 -10.08 23.30 -13.33
CA LYS A 344 -10.18 22.71 -14.67
C LYS A 344 -9.54 23.65 -15.68
N ALA A 345 -8.54 23.17 -16.40
CA ALA A 345 -7.86 23.93 -17.45
C ALA A 345 -7.41 23.03 -18.60
N ARG A 346 -7.16 23.65 -19.76
CA ARG A 346 -6.67 22.99 -20.98
C ARG A 346 -5.49 23.76 -21.55
N THR A 347 -4.55 23.08 -22.20
CA THR A 347 -3.51 23.78 -22.96
C THR A 347 -4.12 24.57 -24.14
N LYS A 348 -3.50 25.68 -24.54
CA LYS A 348 -3.89 26.43 -25.75
C LYS A 348 -3.92 25.50 -26.97
N GLY A 349 -4.95 25.62 -27.80
CA GLY A 349 -5.09 24.78 -29.00
C GLY A 349 -5.41 23.31 -28.69
N PHE A 350 -5.89 23.01 -27.47
CA PHE A 350 -6.27 21.65 -27.07
C PHE A 350 -7.24 21.00 -28.07
N GLU A 351 -8.22 21.74 -28.59
CA GLU A 351 -9.20 21.17 -29.51
C GLU A 351 -8.62 20.81 -30.88
N GLU A 352 -7.60 21.54 -31.32
CA GLU A 352 -6.90 21.38 -32.60
C GLU A 352 -5.71 20.40 -32.50
N SER A 353 -5.34 20.01 -31.28
CA SER A 353 -4.20 19.13 -31.03
C SER A 353 -4.47 17.73 -31.61
N PRO A 354 -3.52 17.15 -32.38
CA PRO A 354 -3.69 15.83 -32.98
C PRO A 354 -3.75 14.71 -31.94
N VAL A 355 -3.09 14.90 -30.80
CA VAL A 355 -3.09 14.00 -29.66
C VAL A 355 -3.64 14.75 -28.45
N LYS A 356 -4.50 14.09 -27.67
CA LYS A 356 -5.14 14.67 -26.48
C LYS A 356 -4.92 13.76 -25.29
N ALA A 357 -4.58 14.35 -24.15
CA ALA A 357 -4.45 13.70 -22.86
C ALA A 357 -5.38 14.36 -21.84
N SER A 358 -5.89 13.58 -20.88
CA SER A 358 -6.72 14.09 -19.82
C SER A 358 -6.35 13.49 -18.47
N LEU A 359 -6.19 14.34 -17.46
CA LEU A 359 -6.05 13.96 -16.07
C LEU A 359 -7.31 14.36 -15.30
N LYS A 360 -7.92 13.39 -14.62
CA LYS A 360 -8.91 13.62 -13.58
C LYS A 360 -8.38 13.12 -12.25
N ALA A 361 -8.17 14.03 -11.29
CA ALA A 361 -7.72 13.65 -9.95
C ALA A 361 -8.68 14.20 -8.87
N SER A 362 -9.09 13.36 -7.93
CA SER A 362 -10.01 13.78 -6.87
C SER A 362 -9.62 13.23 -5.51
N SER A 363 -9.56 14.10 -4.51
CA SER A 363 -9.38 13.74 -3.10
C SER A 363 -10.58 14.21 -2.27
N SER A 364 -11.04 13.43 -1.29
CA SER A 364 -12.03 13.96 -0.33
C SER A 364 -11.33 14.81 0.73
N MET A 365 -10.26 14.29 1.32
CA MET A 365 -9.50 14.94 2.39
C MET A 365 -8.01 14.84 2.09
N GLY A 366 -7.52 15.75 1.25
CA GLY A 366 -6.11 15.80 0.92
C GLY A 366 -5.76 16.79 -0.18
N ARG A 367 -4.48 17.13 -0.24
CA ARG A 367 -3.92 18.00 -1.27
C ARG A 367 -3.87 17.26 -2.59
N VAL A 368 -4.22 17.95 -3.67
CA VAL A 368 -3.98 17.48 -5.05
C VAL A 368 -3.01 18.46 -5.70
N THR A 369 -1.84 17.96 -6.07
CA THR A 369 -0.79 18.72 -6.75
C THR A 369 -0.56 18.11 -8.12
N VAL A 370 -0.52 18.96 -9.15
CA VAL A 370 -0.19 18.55 -10.52
C VAL A 370 0.89 19.48 -11.06
N SER A 371 1.97 18.89 -11.58
CA SER A 371 3.01 19.61 -12.31
C SER A 371 3.12 19.08 -13.74
N LEU A 372 3.33 19.99 -14.68
CA LEU A 372 3.53 19.69 -16.10
C LEU A 372 4.71 20.47 -16.67
#